data_AF-A0A7V5PHT9-F1
#
_entry.id   AF-A0A7V5PHT9-F1
#
_cell.length_a   1.000
_cell.length_b   1.000
_cell.length_c   1.000
_cell.angle_alpha   90.00
_cell.angle_beta   90.00
_cell.angle_gamma   90.00
#
_symmetry.space_group_name_H-M   'P 1'
#
loop_
_entity.id
_entity.type
_entity.pdbx_description
1 polymer ?
#
loop_
_entity_poly.entity_id
_entity_poly.type
_entity_poly.pdbx_seq_one_letter_code
_entity_poly.pdbx_strand_id
1 'polypeptide(L)'
;MIDAEGFETHRDQLGELLVVLHKTTTWLAFLSFCGYGLAAWYLYRGHIPLALGIATASYLFFRLFRPLSLAILRRIAALREDLWPAMQWLDAQIRAHGAETVIAWLDERLFPKP
;
A
#
# COMPACT_ATOMS: atom_id res chain seq x y z
N MET A 1 20.50 8.36 5.79
CA MET A 1 20.24 8.92 4.46
C MET A 1 19.87 7.74 3.58
N ILE A 2 18.74 7.82 2.87
CA ILE A 2 18.33 6.75 1.95
C ILE A 2 19.36 6.68 0.82
N ASP A 3 19.80 5.48 0.49
CA ASP A 3 20.89 5.22 -0.44
C ASP A 3 20.52 5.59 -1.89
N ALA A 4 21.09 6.68 -2.41
CA ALA A 4 20.71 7.21 -3.72
C ALA A 4 21.30 6.41 -4.90
N GLU A 5 22.43 5.72 -4.72
CA GLU A 5 23.06 4.92 -5.78
C GLU A 5 22.30 3.60 -6.02
N GLY A 6 21.87 2.94 -4.93
CA GLY A 6 20.99 1.78 -5.03
C GLY A 6 19.62 2.12 -5.63
N PHE A 7 19.12 3.34 -5.39
CA PHE A 7 17.88 3.82 -5.99
C PHE A 7 17.98 3.99 -7.51
N GLU A 8 19.01 4.66 -8.03
CA GLU A 8 19.17 4.84 -9.50
C GLU A 8 19.35 3.50 -10.23
N THR A 9 20.03 2.55 -9.60
CA THR A 9 20.26 1.20 -10.15
C THR A 9 18.94 0.41 -10.31
N HIS A 10 18.00 0.60 -9.40
CA HIS A 10 16.73 -0.14 -9.34
C HIS A 10 15.51 0.74 -9.67
N ARG A 11 15.72 1.93 -10.22
CA ARG A 11 14.68 2.97 -10.36
C ARG A 11 13.46 2.48 -11.13
N ASP A 12 13.66 1.82 -12.27
CA ASP A 12 12.57 1.31 -13.11
C ASP A 12 11.76 0.21 -12.40
N GLN A 13 12.45 -0.67 -11.68
CA GLN A 13 11.86 -1.79 -10.93
C GLN A 13 11.09 -1.28 -9.70
N LEU A 14 11.64 -0.29 -8.99
CA LEU A 14 10.98 0.39 -7.88
C LEU A 14 9.76 1.19 -8.36
N GLY A 15 9.85 1.79 -9.55
CA GLY A 15 8.72 2.45 -10.22
C GLY A 15 7.58 1.48 -10.49
N GLU A 16 7.85 0.32 -11.10
CA GLU A 16 6.82 -0.72 -11.30
C GLU A 16 6.20 -1.19 -9.98
N LEU A 17 7.02 -1.44 -8.95
CA LEU A 17 6.53 -1.82 -7.62
C LEU A 17 5.63 -0.73 -7.03
N LEU A 18 6.02 0.55 -7.13
CA LEU A 18 5.19 1.66 -6.67
C LEU A 18 3.87 1.76 -7.44
N VAL A 19 3.87 1.57 -8.76
CA VAL A 19 2.63 1.59 -9.57
C VAL A 19 1.67 0.50 -9.09
N VAL A 20 2.18 -0.72 -8.85
CA VAL A 20 1.32 -1.80 -8.36
C VAL A 20 0.84 -1.53 -6.94
N LEU A 21 1.69 -0.96 -6.09
CA LEU A 21 1.32 -0.54 -4.74
C LEU A 21 0.21 0.52 -4.79
N HIS A 22 0.36 1.54 -5.65
CA HIS A 22 -0.60 2.62 -5.80
C HIS A 22 -1.94 2.09 -6.34
N LYS A 23 -1.91 1.26 -7.38
CA LYS A 23 -3.10 0.64 -7.97
C LYS A 23 -3.85 -0.24 -6.96
N THR A 24 -3.11 -1.00 -6.16
CA THR A 24 -3.68 -1.83 -5.07
C THR A 24 -4.28 -0.94 -3.99
N THR A 25 -3.59 0.13 -3.61
CA THR A 25 -4.08 1.12 -2.64
C THR A 25 -5.35 1.80 -3.12
N THR A 26 -5.42 2.21 -4.40
CA THR A 26 -6.62 2.80 -5.00
C THR A 26 -7.80 1.82 -5.00
N TRP A 27 -7.56 0.56 -5.39
CA TRP A 27 -8.60 -0.48 -5.35
C TRP A 27 -9.12 -0.71 -3.93
N LEU A 28 -8.23 -0.73 -2.94
CA LEU A 28 -8.62 -0.92 -1.54
C LEU A 28 -9.31 0.32 -0.96
N ALA A 29 -8.87 1.52 -1.31
CA ALA A 29 -9.54 2.77 -0.93
C ALA A 29 -10.97 2.78 -1.48
N PHE A 30 -11.14 2.37 -2.75
CA PHE A 30 -12.45 2.22 -3.37
C PHE A 30 -13.31 1.18 -2.65
N LEU A 31 -12.75 0.01 -2.34
CA LEU A 31 -13.46 -1.04 -1.62
C LEU A 31 -13.88 -0.60 -0.21
N SER A 32 -13.01 0.14 0.48
CA SER A 32 -13.28 0.72 1.80
C SER A 32 -14.38 1.79 1.74
N PHE A 33 -14.38 2.59 0.68
CA PHE A 33 -15.43 3.59 0.43
C PHE A 33 -16.78 2.93 0.19
N CYS A 34 -16.82 1.85 -0.60
CA CYS A 34 -18.01 1.01 -0.75
C CYS A 34 -18.47 0.42 0.59
N GLY A 35 -17.53 -0.05 1.43
CA GLY A 35 -17.82 -0.55 2.77
C GLY A 35 -18.48 0.49 3.67
N TYR A 36 -17.96 1.73 3.69
CA TYR A 36 -18.56 2.84 4.43
C TYR A 36 -19.93 3.23 3.87
N GLY A 37 -20.12 3.23 2.55
CA GLY A 37 -21.42 3.48 1.91
C GLY A 37 -22.46 2.43 2.33
N LEU A 38 -22.08 1.16 2.37
CA LEU A 38 -22.91 0.07 2.88
C LEU A 38 -23.23 0.23 4.37
N ALA A 39 -22.25 0.65 5.19
CA ALA A 39 -22.49 0.93 6.61
C ALA A 39 -23.51 2.07 6.80
N ALA A 40 -23.37 3.16 6.04
CA ALA A 40 -24.29 4.30 6.07
C ALA A 40 -25.70 3.90 5.61
N TRP A 41 -25.81 3.04 4.60
CA TRP A 41 -27.09 2.51 4.14
C TRP A 41 -27.75 1.62 5.22
N TYR A 42 -26.98 0.74 5.86
CA TYR A 42 -27.49 -0.10 6.96
C TYR A 42 -27.85 0.70 8.22
N LEU A 43 -27.14 1.79 8.49
CA LEU A 43 -27.46 2.74 9.55
C LEU A 43 -28.82 3.40 9.29
N TYR A 44 -29.08 3.82 8.04
CA TYR A 44 -30.37 4.40 7.64
C TYR A 44 -31.54 3.40 7.74
N ARG A 45 -31.26 2.10 7.61
CA ARG A 45 -32.25 1.03 7.85
C ARG A 45 -32.48 0.72 9.33
N GLY A 46 -31.80 1.40 10.26
CA GLY A 46 -31.96 1.19 11.71
C GLY A 46 -31.23 -0.03 12.27
N HIS A 47 -30.41 -0.73 11.47
CA HIS A 47 -29.63 -1.88 11.93
C HIS A 47 -28.26 -1.45 12.47
N ILE A 48 -28.27 -0.78 13.63
CA ILE A 48 -27.08 -0.32 14.35
C ILE A 48 -25.98 -1.39 14.54
N PRO A 49 -26.26 -2.65 14.91
CA PRO A 49 -25.19 -3.65 15.09
C PRO A 49 -24.47 -4.02 13.78
N LEU A 50 -25.19 -4.00 12.66
CA LEU A 50 -24.58 -4.23 11.33
C LEU A 50 -23.71 -3.05 10.91
N ALA A 51 -24.15 -1.81 11.17
CA ALA A 51 -23.34 -0.62 10.92
C ALA A 51 -22.03 -0.63 11.73
N LEU A 52 -22.09 -1.01 13.02
CA LEU A 52 -20.89 -1.18 13.84
C LEU A 52 -19.96 -2.29 13.31
N GLY A 53 -20.54 -3.42 12.88
CA GLY A 53 -19.79 -4.52 12.29
C GLY A 53 -19.02 -4.11 11.04
N ILE A 54 -19.68 -3.38 10.13
CA ILE A 54 -19.06 -2.91 8.87
C ILE A 54 -18.03 -1.80 9.15
N ALA A 55 -18.29 -0.90 10.10
CA ALA A 55 -17.31 0.11 10.51
C ALA A 55 -16.07 -0.53 11.14
N THR A 56 -16.26 -1.52 12.01
CA THR A 56 -15.16 -2.29 12.62
C THR A 56 -14.40 -3.10 11.57
N ALA A 57 -15.11 -3.71 10.62
CA ALA A 57 -14.50 -4.43 9.51
C ALA A 57 -13.68 -3.48 8.62
N SER A 58 -14.21 -2.30 8.29
CA SER A 58 -13.48 -1.27 7.53
C SER A 58 -12.24 -0.78 8.27
N TYR A 59 -12.34 -0.58 9.60
CA TYR A 59 -11.19 -0.21 10.42
C TYR A 59 -10.13 -1.30 10.48
N LEU A 60 -10.53 -2.56 10.70
CA LEU A 60 -9.61 -3.71 10.65
C LEU A 60 -8.97 -3.84 9.28
N PHE A 61 -9.73 -3.61 8.21
CA PHE A 61 -9.26 -3.66 6.84
C PHE A 61 -8.22 -2.57 6.57
N PHE A 62 -8.46 -1.35 7.06
CA PHE A 62 -7.49 -0.25 7.01
C PHE A 62 -6.21 -0.56 7.81
N ARG A 63 -6.33 -1.31 8.90
CA ARG A 63 -5.18 -1.74 9.72
C ARG A 63 -4.41 -2.90 9.06
N LEU A 64 -5.11 -3.85 8.44
CA LEU A 64 -4.50 -4.95 7.69
C LEU A 64 -3.92 -4.51 6.34
N PHE A 65 -4.33 -3.37 5.81
CA PHE A 65 -3.84 -2.81 4.54
C PHE A 65 -2.31 -2.68 4.47
N ARG A 66 -1.66 -2.18 5.53
CA ARG A 66 -0.19 -2.01 5.57
C ARG A 66 0.57 -3.34 5.39
N PRO A 67 0.33 -4.38 6.22
CA PRO A 67 0.99 -5.66 6.03
C PRO A 67 0.54 -6.38 4.75
N LEU A 68 -0.72 -6.24 4.33
CA LEU A 68 -1.19 -6.86 3.07
C LEU A 68 -0.49 -6.28 1.85
N SER A 69 -0.35 -4.96 1.79
CA SER A 69 0.27 -4.30 0.64
C SER A 69 1.74 -4.74 0.49
N LEU A 70 2.47 -4.80 1.60
CA LEU A 70 3.85 -5.33 1.60
C LEU A 70 3.90 -6.82 1.26
N ALA A 71 2.96 -7.64 1.75
CA ALA A 71 2.89 -9.05 1.42
C ALA A 71 2.57 -9.30 -0.07
N ILE A 72 1.66 -8.50 -0.64
CA ILE A 72 1.34 -8.50 -2.07
C ILE A 72 2.56 -8.09 -2.88
N LEU A 73 3.24 -7.01 -2.48
CA LEU A 73 4.46 -6.53 -3.13
C LEU A 73 5.55 -7.60 -3.12
N ARG A 74 5.74 -8.27 -1.98
CA ARG A 74 6.67 -9.38 -1.82
C ARG A 74 6.31 -10.57 -2.70
N ARG A 75 5.02 -10.87 -2.85
CA ARG A 75 4.53 -11.97 -3.68
C ARG A 75 4.68 -11.67 -5.18
N ILE A 76 4.48 -10.42 -5.59
CA ILE A 76 4.72 -9.97 -6.97
C ILE A 76 6.21 -9.99 -7.28
N ALA A 77 7.04 -9.49 -6.37
CA ALA A 77 8.49 -9.55 -6.51
C ALA A 77 9.01 -11.00 -6.52
N ALA A 78 8.38 -11.91 -5.78
CA ALA A 78 8.70 -13.34 -5.84
C ALA A 78 8.27 -14.01 -7.17
N LEU A 79 7.30 -13.43 -7.88
CA LEU A 79 6.86 -13.91 -9.20
C LEU A 79 7.67 -13.31 -10.36
N ARG A 80 8.45 -12.26 -10.12
CA ARG A 80 9.31 -11.61 -11.11
C ARG A 80 10.71 -11.47 -10.53
N GLU A 81 11.61 -12.40 -10.85
CA GLU A 81 12.98 -12.45 -10.34
C GLU A 81 13.73 -11.12 -10.54
N ASP A 82 13.42 -10.38 -11.61
CA ASP A 82 13.98 -9.05 -11.91
C ASP A 82 13.62 -7.97 -10.87
N LEU A 83 12.49 -8.11 -10.16
CA LEU A 83 12.02 -7.17 -9.13
C LEU A 83 12.51 -7.53 -7.72
N TRP A 84 13.02 -8.75 -7.52
CA TRP A 84 13.49 -9.23 -6.23
C TRP A 84 14.65 -8.42 -5.63
N PRO A 85 15.72 -8.05 -6.37
CA PRO A 85 16.79 -7.23 -5.82
C PRO A 85 16.32 -5.82 -5.41
N ALA A 86 15.45 -5.20 -6.22
CA ALA A 86 14.81 -3.92 -5.88
C ALA A 86 13.95 -4.02 -4.61
N MET A 87 13.21 -5.13 -4.46
CA MET A 87 12.40 -5.41 -3.27
C MET A 87 13.26 -5.65 -2.02
N GLN A 88 14.42 -6.30 -2.15
CA GLN A 88 15.35 -6.50 -1.03
C GLN A 88 15.96 -5.17 -0.56
N TRP A 89 16.36 -4.32 -1.50
CA TRP A 89 16.83 -2.97 -1.18
C TRP A 89 15.72 -2.17 -0.49
N LEU A 90 14.48 -2.24 -1.01
CA LEU A 90 13.32 -1.61 -0.39
C LEU A 90 13.06 -2.13 1.04
N ASP A 91 13.07 -3.44 1.28
CA ASP A 91 12.87 -4.04 2.61
C ASP A 91 13.98 -3.58 3.59
N ALA A 92 15.23 -3.51 3.14
CA ALA A 92 16.35 -3.00 3.93
C ALA A 92 16.15 -1.52 4.32
N GLN A 93 15.72 -0.67 3.39
CA GLN A 93 15.46 0.75 3.65
C GLN A 93 14.22 0.95 4.54
N ILE A 94 13.16 0.18 4.33
CA ILE A 94 11.96 0.18 5.17
C ILE A 94 12.29 -0.20 6.61
N ARG A 95 13.14 -1.19 6.83
CA ARG A 95 13.60 -1.57 8.19
C ARG A 95 14.43 -0.48 8.84
N ALA A 96 15.25 0.23 8.08
CA ALA A 96 16.15 1.26 8.61
C ALA A 96 15.45 2.60 8.91
N HIS A 97 14.48 3.00 8.08
CA HIS A 97 13.90 4.35 8.11
C HIS A 97 12.37 4.40 8.27
N GLY A 98 11.72 3.24 8.30
CA GLY A 98 10.28 3.11 8.35
C GLY A 98 9.64 3.21 6.96
N ALA A 99 8.59 2.42 6.74
CA ALA A 99 7.91 2.33 5.44
C ALA A 99 7.37 3.66 4.95
N GLU A 100 6.85 4.49 5.86
CA GLU A 100 6.21 5.76 5.53
C GLU A 100 7.22 6.76 4.94
N THR A 101 8.40 6.89 5.59
CA THR A 101 9.48 7.75 5.12
C THR A 101 10.05 7.29 3.78
N VAL A 102 10.25 5.99 3.61
CA VAL A 102 10.88 5.43 2.41
C VAL A 102 9.93 5.49 1.22
N ILE A 103 8.64 5.17 1.42
CA ILE A 103 7.63 5.27 0.36
C ILE A 103 7.40 6.74 -0.03
N ALA A 104 7.32 7.66 0.94
CA ALA A 104 7.15 9.09 0.64
C ALA A 104 8.36 9.65 -0.15
N TRP A 105 9.58 9.27 0.24
CA TRP A 105 10.79 9.65 -0.47
C TRP A 105 10.85 9.06 -1.89
N LEU A 106 10.41 7.81 -2.07
CA LEU A 106 10.30 7.18 -3.39
C LEU A 106 9.25 7.88 -4.26
N ASP A 107 8.09 8.21 -3.70
CA ASP A 107 6.99 8.87 -4.41
C ASP A 107 7.42 10.25 -4.92
N GLU A 108 8.10 11.04 -4.08
CA GLU A 108 8.62 12.37 -4.45
C GLU A 108 9.65 12.32 -5.60
N ARG A 109 10.37 11.20 -5.73
CA ARG A 109 11.50 11.04 -6.67
C ARG A 109 11.14 10.28 -7.95
N LEU A 110 10.14 9.39 -7.88
CA LEU A 110 9.64 8.60 -9.02
C LEU A 110 8.41 9.25 -9.67
N PHE A 111 7.55 9.89 -8.87
CA PHE A 111 6.33 10.56 -9.33
C PHE A 111 6.29 12.01 -8.85
N PRO A 112 7.18 12.89 -9.37
CA PRO A 112 7.13 14.30 -9.04
C PRO A 112 5.73 14.82 -9.41
N LYS A 113 4.99 15.31 -8.42
CA LYS A 113 3.71 16.01 -8.65
C LYS A 113 3.97 17.17 -9.61
N PRO A 114 3.14 17.34 -10.66
CA PRO A 114 3.27 18.47 -11.58
C PRO A 114 3.02 19.82 -10.88
#